data_AF-A0A2E9V5I8-F1
#
_entry.id   AF-A0A2E9V5I8-F1
#
_cell.length_a   1.000
_cell.length_b   1.000
_cell.length_c   1.000
_cell.angle_alpha   90.00
_cell.angle_beta   90.00
_cell.angle_gamma   90.00
#
_symmetry.space_group_name_H-M   'P 1'
#
loop_
_entity.id
_entity.type
_entity.pdbx_description
1 polymer ?
#
loop_
_entity_poly.entity_id
_entity_poly.type
_entity_poly.pdbx_seq_one_letter_code
_entity_poly.pdbx_strand_id
1 'polypeptide(L)'
;KKDFNISYEASVVKNQSSNILATYNIRKNDSPFVITTPISGWFSCAGERGCGVSIALLVAREIAKYHSVDLVFANGHELGYRGAYKFVESYEKKPKAVLHLGSCLANKNTDLTGICYSNNFKDISDNLATLEILAKSPDNNVSGNEWVGESKCWASKNVPMLSIAGTNPYFHTEADVTSSVTSPAILGKFIKSLSKAALSLV
;
A
#
# COMPACT_ATOMS: atom_id res chain seq x y z
N LYS A 1 -20.62 -31.04 28.33
CA LYS A 1 -19.95 -30.73 27.05
C LYS A 1 -21.03 -30.20 26.11
N LYS A 2 -20.85 -29.03 25.49
CA LYS A 2 -21.74 -28.59 24.41
C LYS A 2 -21.23 -29.23 23.13
N ASP A 3 -22.12 -29.94 22.43
CA ASP A 3 -21.84 -30.42 21.08
C ASP A 3 -21.94 -29.22 20.13
N PHE A 4 -20.89 -29.01 19.34
CA PHE A 4 -20.87 -28.00 18.29
C PHE A 4 -20.81 -28.72 16.95
N ASN A 5 -21.73 -28.37 16.04
CA ASN A 5 -21.68 -28.80 14.66
C ASN A 5 -21.11 -27.66 13.81
N ILE A 6 -20.07 -27.97 13.03
CA ILE A 6 -19.43 -27.04 12.09
C ILE A 6 -19.63 -27.61 10.68
N SER A 7 -20.11 -26.78 9.76
CA SER A 7 -20.25 -27.11 8.35
C SER A 7 -19.68 -25.97 7.50
N TYR A 8 -19.00 -26.32 6.40
CA TYR A 8 -18.49 -25.37 5.42
C TYR A 8 -18.65 -25.94 4.01
N GLU A 9 -18.81 -25.06 3.04
CA GLU A 9 -18.85 -25.38 1.62
C GLU A 9 -17.88 -24.46 0.89
N ALA A 10 -17.09 -25.03 -0.04
CA ALA A 10 -16.14 -24.27 -0.84
C ALA A 10 -16.03 -24.89 -2.24
N SER A 11 -15.82 -24.05 -3.24
CA SER A 11 -15.56 -24.48 -4.62
C SER A 11 -14.46 -23.62 -5.26
N VAL A 12 -13.76 -24.18 -6.24
CA VAL A 12 -12.79 -23.45 -7.04
C VAL A 12 -13.46 -23.01 -8.33
N VAL A 13 -13.54 -21.70 -8.53
CA VAL A 13 -14.11 -21.10 -9.75
C VAL A 13 -13.01 -20.41 -10.53
N LYS A 14 -12.89 -20.73 -11.81
CA LYS A 14 -11.98 -20.03 -12.71
C LYS A 14 -12.58 -18.67 -13.05
N ASN A 15 -11.82 -17.60 -12.81
CA ASN A 15 -12.22 -16.24 -13.13
C ASN A 15 -11.00 -15.42 -13.61
N GLN A 16 -11.24 -14.21 -14.10
CA GLN A 16 -10.22 -13.27 -14.52
C GLN A 16 -10.31 -11.99 -13.70
N SER A 17 -9.16 -11.39 -13.43
CA SER A 17 -9.03 -10.06 -12.84
C SER A 17 -7.93 -9.29 -13.54
N SER A 18 -7.80 -8.00 -13.25
CA SER A 18 -6.79 -7.13 -13.85
C SER A 18 -6.29 -6.11 -12.82
N ASN A 19 -5.01 -5.78 -12.92
CA ASN A 19 -4.49 -4.59 -12.24
C ASN A 19 -4.88 -3.35 -13.06
N ILE A 20 -4.89 -2.19 -12.40
CA ILE A 20 -5.11 -0.90 -13.05
C ILE A 20 -3.83 -0.09 -12.92
N LEU A 21 -3.36 0.48 -14.03
CA LEU A 21 -2.24 1.42 -14.08
C LEU A 21 -2.75 2.75 -14.61
N ALA A 22 -2.59 3.82 -13.82
CA ALA A 22 -2.79 5.19 -14.26
C ALA A 22 -1.44 5.90 -14.32
N THR A 23 -1.16 6.56 -15.44
CA THR A 23 0.15 7.22 -15.66
C THR A 23 -0.03 8.71 -15.87
N TYR A 24 0.81 9.51 -15.23
CA TYR A 24 0.93 10.95 -15.49
C TYR A 24 2.40 11.27 -15.77
N ASN A 25 2.71 11.82 -16.93
CA ASN A 25 4.09 12.12 -17.33
C ASN A 25 4.29 13.63 -17.43
N ILE A 26 5.27 14.17 -16.69
CA ILE A 26 5.69 15.57 -16.83
C ILE A 26 6.55 15.73 -18.08
N ARG A 27 7.38 14.73 -18.39
CA ARG A 27 8.24 14.68 -19.58
C ARG A 27 8.18 13.29 -20.22
N LYS A 28 8.44 13.23 -21.52
CA LYS A 28 8.57 11.96 -22.24
C LYS A 28 9.76 11.17 -21.66
N ASN A 29 9.55 9.89 -21.35
CA ASN A 29 10.54 8.94 -20.83
C ASN A 29 11.10 9.27 -19.43
N ASP A 30 10.42 10.08 -18.62
CA ASP A 30 10.83 10.34 -17.24
C ASP A 30 10.68 9.07 -16.37
N SER A 31 11.58 8.89 -15.41
CA SER A 31 11.49 7.78 -14.45
C SER A 31 10.38 8.08 -13.44
N PRO A 32 9.29 7.29 -13.41
CA PRO A 32 8.11 7.64 -12.63
C PRO A 32 8.32 7.35 -11.15
N PHE A 33 7.68 8.15 -10.30
CA PHE A 33 7.39 7.79 -8.92
C PHE A 33 6.24 6.77 -8.94
N VAL A 34 6.48 5.55 -8.45
CA VAL A 34 5.44 4.53 -8.38
C VAL A 34 4.70 4.65 -7.06
N ILE A 35 3.37 4.69 -7.13
CA ILE A 35 2.50 4.57 -5.95
C ILE A 35 1.66 3.32 -6.16
N THR A 36 1.68 2.38 -5.23
CA THR A 36 0.99 1.10 -5.38
C THR A 36 0.15 0.75 -4.17
N THR A 37 -1.04 0.20 -4.39
CA THR A 37 -1.93 -0.29 -3.33
C THR A 37 -2.78 -1.45 -3.84
N PRO A 38 -3.04 -2.49 -3.03
CA PRO A 38 -3.98 -3.54 -3.41
C PRO A 38 -5.41 -3.01 -3.43
N ILE A 39 -6.25 -3.55 -4.31
CA ILE A 39 -7.67 -3.19 -4.45
C ILE A 39 -8.64 -4.36 -4.26
N SER A 40 -8.13 -5.58 -4.09
CA SER A 40 -8.93 -6.75 -3.75
C SER A 40 -8.77 -7.10 -2.28
N GLY A 41 -9.85 -7.44 -1.58
CA GLY A 41 -9.85 -7.87 -0.19
C GLY A 41 -11.10 -8.72 0.12
N TRP A 42 -11.33 -8.99 1.40
CA TRP A 42 -12.50 -9.75 1.84
C TRP A 42 -13.65 -8.82 2.26
N PHE A 43 -14.89 -9.27 2.06
CA PHE A 43 -16.10 -8.53 2.45
C PHE A 43 -16.15 -7.11 1.84
N SER A 44 -16.50 -6.10 2.65
CA SER A 44 -16.56 -4.70 2.23
C SER A 44 -15.18 -4.04 2.12
N CYS A 45 -14.19 -4.53 2.86
CA CYS A 45 -12.78 -4.09 2.87
C CYS A 45 -12.55 -2.56 2.93
N ALA A 46 -13.40 -1.82 3.66
CA ALA A 46 -13.34 -0.35 3.67
C ALA A 46 -12.02 0.17 4.26
N GLY A 47 -11.62 -0.39 5.40
CA GLY A 47 -10.36 -0.10 6.05
C GLY A 47 -9.21 -0.90 5.47
N GLU A 48 -9.44 -2.16 5.11
CA GLU A 48 -8.44 -3.03 4.51
C GLU A 48 -7.90 -2.47 3.18
N ARG A 49 -8.75 -1.93 2.29
CA ARG A 49 -8.36 -1.41 0.96
C ARG A 49 -8.80 0.01 0.71
N GLY A 50 -10.04 0.36 1.05
CA GLY A 50 -10.64 1.65 0.69
C GLY A 50 -9.84 2.88 1.14
N CYS A 51 -9.29 2.85 2.37
CA CYS A 51 -8.42 3.91 2.86
C CYS A 51 -7.11 4.02 2.06
N GLY A 52 -6.45 2.89 1.75
CA GLY A 52 -5.24 2.86 0.93
C GLY A 52 -5.45 3.44 -0.46
N VAL A 53 -6.56 3.07 -1.12
CA VAL A 53 -6.97 3.64 -2.42
C VAL A 53 -7.17 5.15 -2.35
N SER A 54 -7.88 5.62 -1.31
CA SER A 54 -8.16 7.04 -1.14
C SER A 54 -6.89 7.86 -0.92
N ILE A 55 -5.97 7.35 -0.09
CA ILE A 55 -4.66 7.96 0.13
C ILE A 55 -3.85 7.95 -1.15
N ALA A 56 -3.79 6.83 -1.87
CA ALA A 56 -3.01 6.67 -3.10
C ALA A 56 -3.40 7.71 -4.15
N LEU A 57 -4.70 7.91 -4.38
CA LEU A 57 -5.21 8.89 -5.33
C LEU A 57 -4.79 10.33 -4.98
N LEU A 58 -4.90 10.71 -3.71
CA LEU A 58 -4.63 12.08 -3.27
C LEU A 58 -3.13 12.37 -3.13
N VAL A 59 -2.34 11.40 -2.69
CA VAL A 59 -0.88 11.50 -2.68
C VAL A 59 -0.36 11.54 -4.12
N ALA A 60 -0.88 10.71 -5.03
CA ALA A 60 -0.49 10.74 -6.45
C ALA A 60 -0.71 12.11 -7.08
N ARG A 61 -1.84 12.77 -6.79
CA ARG A 61 -2.10 14.15 -7.24
C ARG A 61 -1.10 15.16 -6.70
N GLU A 62 -0.61 14.98 -5.48
CA GLU A 62 0.41 15.86 -4.91
C GLU A 62 1.77 15.64 -5.56
N ILE A 63 2.20 14.38 -5.68
CA ILE A 63 3.48 14.00 -6.30
C ILE A 63 3.52 14.40 -7.78
N ALA A 64 2.40 14.29 -8.49
CA ALA A 64 2.27 14.67 -9.90
C ALA A 64 2.60 16.15 -10.20
N LYS A 65 2.63 17.02 -9.18
CA LYS A 65 3.08 18.42 -9.35
C LYS A 65 4.59 18.52 -9.62
N TYR A 66 5.36 17.51 -9.23
CA TYR A 66 6.83 17.55 -9.23
C TYR A 66 7.47 16.39 -10.00
N HIS A 67 6.80 15.25 -10.08
CA HIS A 67 7.31 14.04 -10.73
C HIS A 67 6.27 13.39 -11.65
N SER A 68 6.75 12.67 -12.67
CA SER A 68 5.90 11.71 -13.37
C SER A 68 5.48 10.61 -12.39
N VAL A 69 4.24 10.12 -12.49
CA VAL A 69 3.64 9.16 -11.55
C VAL A 69 3.08 7.97 -12.31
N ASP A 70 3.41 6.77 -11.84
CA ASP A 70 2.71 5.54 -12.20
C ASP A 70 1.94 5.08 -10.94
N LEU A 71 0.62 5.21 -10.97
CA LEU A 71 -0.28 4.78 -9.90
C LEU A 71 -0.85 3.39 -10.22
N VAL A 72 -0.50 2.42 -9.39
CA VAL A 72 -0.77 1.00 -9.58
C VAL A 72 -1.78 0.52 -8.56
N PHE A 73 -2.88 -0.05 -9.04
CA PHE A 73 -3.87 -0.73 -8.23
C PHE A 73 -3.80 -2.22 -8.53
N ALA A 74 -3.25 -2.98 -7.59
CA ALA A 74 -2.99 -4.39 -7.78
C ALA A 74 -4.17 -5.26 -7.30
N ASN A 75 -4.42 -6.35 -8.01
CA ASN A 75 -5.47 -7.30 -7.69
C ASN A 75 -4.89 -8.67 -7.28
N GLY A 76 -5.74 -9.55 -6.74
CA GLY A 76 -5.32 -10.87 -6.27
C GLY A 76 -4.40 -10.83 -5.06
N HIS A 77 -4.58 -9.83 -4.18
CA HIS A 77 -3.79 -9.68 -2.95
C HIS A 77 -3.93 -10.91 -2.04
N GLU A 78 -5.16 -11.31 -1.75
CA GLU A 78 -5.50 -12.48 -0.92
C GLU A 78 -5.09 -13.82 -1.52
N LEU A 79 -4.69 -13.82 -2.80
CA LEU A 79 -4.26 -15.01 -3.52
C LEU A 79 -2.73 -15.12 -3.58
N GLY A 80 -2.01 -14.44 -2.68
CA GLY A 80 -0.55 -14.40 -2.63
C GLY A 80 0.05 -13.32 -3.52
N TYR A 81 -0.58 -12.14 -3.57
CA TYR A 81 -0.08 -10.95 -4.30
C TYR A 81 0.08 -11.16 -5.81
N ARG A 82 -0.69 -12.08 -6.40
CA ARG A 82 -0.43 -12.58 -7.77
C ARG A 82 -0.49 -11.50 -8.82
N GLY A 83 -1.41 -10.55 -8.70
CA GLY A 83 -1.50 -9.44 -9.65
C GLY A 83 -0.26 -8.56 -9.58
N ALA A 84 0.23 -8.26 -8.38
CA ALA A 84 1.39 -7.40 -8.17
C ALA A 84 2.68 -8.02 -8.71
N TYR A 85 2.97 -9.29 -8.37
CA TYR A 85 4.14 -9.98 -8.92
C TYR A 85 4.12 -10.00 -10.44
N LYS A 86 2.98 -10.38 -11.03
CA LYS A 86 2.82 -10.40 -12.49
C LYS A 86 3.01 -9.01 -13.12
N PHE A 87 2.54 -7.96 -12.46
CA PHE A 87 2.74 -6.58 -12.93
C PHE A 87 4.22 -6.20 -12.88
N VAL A 88 4.88 -6.38 -11.74
CA VAL A 88 6.26 -5.93 -11.53
C VAL A 88 7.26 -6.69 -12.39
N GLU A 89 7.02 -7.99 -12.64
CA GLU A 89 7.79 -8.78 -13.61
C GLU A 89 7.76 -8.16 -15.01
N SER A 90 6.60 -7.65 -15.45
CA SER A 90 6.45 -6.99 -16.74
C SER A 90 6.79 -5.48 -16.74
N TYR A 91 7.12 -4.91 -15.58
CA TYR A 91 7.35 -3.47 -15.45
C TYR A 91 8.78 -3.10 -15.85
N GLU A 92 8.94 -2.60 -17.07
CA GLU A 92 10.25 -2.35 -17.70
C GLU A 92 10.96 -1.09 -17.19
N LYS A 93 10.19 -0.07 -16.76
CA LYS A 93 10.78 1.19 -16.29
C LYS A 93 11.51 0.97 -14.97
N LYS A 94 12.62 1.70 -14.75
CA LYS A 94 13.20 1.85 -13.41
C LYS A 94 12.44 2.97 -12.68
N PRO A 95 11.72 2.69 -11.59
CA PRO A 95 11.07 3.75 -10.81
C PRO A 95 12.10 4.71 -10.24
N LYS A 96 11.71 5.97 -10.04
CA LYS A 96 12.49 6.90 -9.23
C LYS A 96 12.41 6.54 -7.74
N ALA A 97 11.22 6.17 -7.28
CA ALA A 97 10.94 5.64 -5.97
C ALA A 97 9.63 4.85 -5.98
N VAL A 98 9.37 4.07 -4.92
CA VAL A 98 8.13 3.31 -4.73
C VAL A 98 7.49 3.65 -3.39
N LEU A 99 6.23 4.07 -3.41
CA LEU A 99 5.38 4.16 -2.23
C LEU A 99 4.35 3.03 -2.27
N HIS A 100 4.46 2.06 -1.36
CA HIS A 100 3.44 1.04 -1.16
C HIS A 100 2.53 1.38 0.02
N LEU A 101 1.24 1.40 -0.27
CA LEU A 101 0.18 1.67 0.69
C LEU A 101 -0.62 0.37 0.89
N GLY A 102 -0.29 -0.36 1.95
CA GLY A 102 -0.92 -1.62 2.32
C GLY A 102 -2.22 -1.44 3.11
N SER A 103 -2.57 -2.48 3.86
CA SER A 103 -3.84 -2.54 4.59
C SER A 103 -3.97 -1.55 5.73
N CYS A 104 -5.20 -1.21 6.06
CA CYS A 104 -5.60 -0.54 7.30
C CYS A 104 -4.98 0.82 7.59
N LEU A 105 -4.43 1.49 6.59
CA LEU A 105 -4.01 2.87 6.74
C LEU A 105 -5.22 3.75 7.12
N ALA A 106 -5.00 4.76 7.94
CA ALA A 106 -6.05 5.68 8.40
C ALA A 106 -7.25 5.00 9.10
N ASN A 107 -7.03 3.86 9.75
CA ASN A 107 -8.03 3.22 10.59
C ASN A 107 -7.86 3.59 12.07
N LYS A 108 -8.94 3.45 12.84
CA LYS A 108 -8.94 3.52 14.31
C LYS A 108 -8.29 2.24 14.85
N ASN A 109 -7.61 2.35 16.00
CA ASN A 109 -7.06 1.21 16.76
C ASN A 109 -6.27 0.24 15.86
N THR A 110 -5.29 0.76 15.15
CA THR A 110 -4.54 0.02 14.14
C THR A 110 -3.08 -0.09 14.54
N ASP A 111 -2.54 -1.30 14.44
CA ASP A 111 -1.11 -1.53 14.55
C ASP A 111 -0.48 -1.36 13.17
N LEU A 112 0.42 -0.39 13.05
CA LEU A 112 1.05 -0.02 11.78
C LEU A 112 2.53 -0.44 11.76
N THR A 113 2.96 -0.96 10.61
CA THR A 113 4.35 -1.24 10.30
C THR A 113 4.78 -0.37 9.14
N GLY A 114 5.85 0.40 9.32
CA GLY A 114 6.50 1.19 8.27
C GLY A 114 7.92 0.70 8.03
N ILE A 115 8.26 0.43 6.77
CA ILE A 115 9.61 0.04 6.34
C ILE A 115 10.05 1.03 5.27
N CYS A 116 11.24 1.60 5.41
CA CYS A 116 11.72 2.67 4.55
C CYS A 116 13.22 2.49 4.22
N TYR A 117 13.54 2.55 2.94
CA TYR A 117 14.91 2.67 2.43
C TYR A 117 15.02 3.97 1.63
N SER A 118 15.79 4.94 2.14
CA SER A 118 16.05 6.23 1.49
C SER A 118 17.20 6.97 2.18
N ASN A 119 17.89 7.84 1.44
CA ASN A 119 18.88 8.77 2.00
C ASN A 119 18.24 9.81 2.94
N ASN A 120 16.95 10.09 2.78
CA ASN A 120 16.19 11.04 3.59
C ASN A 120 15.37 10.34 4.68
N PHE A 121 15.84 9.19 5.19
CA PHE A 121 15.12 8.36 6.15
C PHE A 121 14.61 9.15 7.36
N LYS A 122 15.41 10.07 7.89
CA LYS A 122 15.03 10.88 9.06
C LYS A 122 13.78 11.72 8.80
N ASP A 123 13.73 12.46 7.69
CA ASP A 123 12.60 13.32 7.36
C ASP A 123 11.32 12.50 7.10
N ILE A 124 11.48 11.34 6.46
CA ILE A 124 10.39 10.39 6.25
C ILE A 124 9.88 9.88 7.61
N SER A 125 10.79 9.42 8.47
CA SER A 125 10.47 8.91 9.81
C SER A 125 9.79 9.97 10.67
N ASP A 126 10.24 11.23 10.63
CA ASP A 126 9.64 12.33 11.39
C ASP A 126 8.19 12.61 10.94
N ASN A 127 7.91 12.53 9.64
CA ASN A 127 6.53 12.65 9.13
C ASN A 127 5.68 11.45 9.58
N LEU A 128 6.21 10.23 9.49
CA LEU A 128 5.52 9.01 9.90
C LEU A 128 5.24 8.97 11.41
N ALA A 129 6.13 9.52 12.24
CA ALA A 129 5.92 9.63 13.69
C ALA A 129 4.70 10.48 14.05
N THR A 130 4.28 11.43 13.20
CA THR A 130 3.03 12.20 13.40
C THR A 130 1.77 11.35 13.24
N LEU A 131 1.91 10.14 12.69
CA LEU A 131 0.88 9.11 12.58
C LEU A 131 1.13 7.94 13.54
N GLU A 132 2.06 8.08 14.48
CA GLU A 132 2.48 7.02 15.42
C GLU A 132 3.08 5.79 14.71
N ILE A 133 3.63 5.98 13.51
CA ILE A 133 4.29 4.92 12.74
C ILE A 133 5.80 5.01 13.00
N LEU A 134 6.37 3.99 13.64
CA LEU A 134 7.82 3.84 13.74
C LEU A 134 8.36 3.22 12.46
N ALA A 135 9.05 4.02 11.66
CA ALA A 135 9.74 3.55 10.46
C ALA A 135 10.97 2.73 10.84
N LYS A 136 11.19 1.62 10.12
CA LYS A 136 12.40 0.80 10.21
C LYS A 136 13.12 0.78 8.87
N SER A 137 14.44 0.76 8.90
CA SER A 137 15.23 0.48 7.71
C SER A 137 15.34 -1.04 7.52
N PRO A 138 15.26 -1.55 6.28
CA PRO A 138 15.70 -2.91 6.00
C PRO A 138 17.23 -3.00 6.13
N ASP A 139 17.74 -4.13 6.59
CA ASP A 139 19.15 -4.49 6.56
C ASP A 139 19.61 -4.76 5.12
N ASN A 140 18.74 -5.38 4.31
CA ASN A 140 18.94 -5.60 2.88
C ASN A 140 17.70 -5.20 2.07
N ASN A 141 17.77 -4.01 1.46
CA ASN A 141 16.65 -3.42 0.73
C ASN A 141 16.25 -4.17 -0.56
N VAL A 142 17.09 -5.07 -1.09
CA VAL A 142 16.71 -5.94 -2.24
C VAL A 142 16.09 -7.27 -1.80
N SER A 143 16.12 -7.59 -0.50
CA SER A 143 15.47 -8.78 0.05
C SER A 143 13.97 -8.53 0.20
N GLY A 144 13.16 -9.21 -0.63
CA GLY A 144 11.70 -9.13 -0.53
C GLY A 144 11.16 -9.49 0.86
N ASN A 145 11.85 -10.32 1.65
CA ASN A 145 11.38 -10.72 2.97
C ASN A 145 11.43 -9.62 4.03
N GLU A 146 12.18 -8.55 3.77
CA GLU A 146 12.30 -7.40 4.67
C GLU A 146 11.23 -6.35 4.41
N TRP A 147 10.38 -6.55 3.42
CA TRP A 147 9.32 -5.62 3.04
C TRP A 147 7.95 -6.13 3.45
N VAL A 148 7.03 -5.21 3.77
CA VAL A 148 5.70 -5.56 4.27
C VAL A 148 4.67 -5.73 3.15
N GLY A 149 3.89 -6.80 3.23
CA GLY A 149 2.76 -7.06 2.33
C GLY A 149 3.21 -7.24 0.89
N GLU A 150 2.60 -6.48 -0.01
CA GLU A 150 2.82 -6.63 -1.45
C GLU A 150 4.06 -5.88 -1.96
N SER A 151 4.60 -4.92 -1.19
CA SER A 151 5.84 -4.19 -1.54
C SER A 151 7.05 -5.10 -1.81
N LYS A 152 7.03 -6.34 -1.31
CA LYS A 152 8.05 -7.36 -1.56
C LYS A 152 8.38 -7.55 -3.04
N CYS A 153 7.38 -7.46 -3.92
CA CYS A 153 7.60 -7.64 -5.36
C CYS A 153 8.45 -6.52 -5.98
N TRP A 154 8.55 -5.36 -5.33
CA TRP A 154 9.31 -4.20 -5.80
C TRP A 154 10.77 -4.17 -5.32
N ALA A 155 11.15 -5.00 -4.35
CA ALA A 155 12.47 -4.97 -3.71
C ALA A 155 13.63 -5.07 -4.72
N SER A 156 13.49 -5.94 -5.73
CA SER A 156 14.50 -6.15 -6.77
C SER A 156 14.78 -4.92 -7.65
N LYS A 157 13.89 -3.92 -7.67
CA LYS A 157 14.13 -2.67 -8.39
C LYS A 157 15.25 -1.85 -7.75
N ASN A 158 15.56 -2.09 -6.47
CA ASN A 158 16.66 -1.45 -5.73
C ASN A 158 16.63 0.09 -5.85
N VAL A 159 15.48 0.66 -5.48
CA VAL A 159 15.20 2.11 -5.51
C VAL A 159 14.71 2.53 -4.13
N PRO A 160 14.74 3.84 -3.80
CA PRO A 160 14.10 4.33 -2.58
C PRO A 160 12.65 3.83 -2.49
N MET A 161 12.31 3.24 -1.35
CA MET A 161 10.99 2.67 -1.15
C MET A 161 10.49 2.90 0.28
N LEU A 162 9.24 3.34 0.38
CA LEU A 162 8.49 3.40 1.62
C LEU A 162 7.29 2.46 1.49
N SER A 163 7.19 1.53 2.43
CA SER A 163 6.06 0.60 2.51
C SER A 163 5.43 0.65 3.88
N ILE A 164 4.11 0.84 3.91
CA ILE A 164 3.34 0.91 5.15
C ILE A 164 2.14 -0.02 5.05
N ALA A 165 1.87 -0.80 6.09
CA ALA A 165 0.66 -1.59 6.22
C ALA A 165 0.29 -1.71 7.69
N GLY A 166 -0.95 -2.09 7.97
CA GLY A 166 -1.40 -2.36 9.33
C GLY A 166 -2.50 -3.39 9.40
N THR A 167 -2.94 -3.62 10.63
CA THR A 167 -4.06 -4.49 10.98
C THR A 167 -4.95 -3.82 12.02
N ASN A 168 -6.22 -4.16 12.05
CA ASN A 168 -7.17 -3.67 13.05
C ASN A 168 -8.14 -4.81 13.47
N PRO A 169 -8.96 -4.62 14.52
CA PRO A 169 -9.87 -5.65 15.01
C PRO A 169 -10.97 -6.12 14.03
N TYR A 170 -11.25 -5.34 12.99
CA TYR A 170 -12.25 -5.64 11.97
C TYR A 170 -11.63 -6.21 10.68
N PHE A 171 -10.31 -6.32 10.60
CA PHE A 171 -9.59 -6.84 9.44
C PHE A 171 -10.11 -8.22 9.05
N HIS A 172 -10.45 -8.42 7.77
CA HIS A 172 -11.05 -9.65 7.24
C HIS A 172 -12.39 -10.03 7.91
N THR A 173 -13.20 -9.04 8.27
CA THR A 173 -14.57 -9.27 8.78
C THR A 173 -15.59 -8.44 8.01
N GLU A 174 -16.87 -8.84 8.08
CA GLU A 174 -17.99 -8.05 7.55
C GLU A 174 -18.11 -6.67 8.20
N ALA A 175 -17.56 -6.50 9.40
CA ALA A 175 -17.56 -5.25 10.13
C ALA A 175 -16.49 -4.25 9.63
N ASP A 176 -15.65 -4.62 8.66
CA ASP A 176 -14.74 -3.70 7.96
C ASP A 176 -15.49 -2.75 7.01
N VAL A 177 -16.25 -1.84 7.61
CA VAL A 177 -17.04 -0.81 6.94
C VAL A 177 -16.60 0.58 7.40
N THR A 178 -16.80 1.58 6.55
CA THR A 178 -16.32 2.96 6.76
C THR A 178 -16.67 3.53 8.14
N SER A 179 -17.91 3.34 8.59
CA SER A 179 -18.40 3.84 9.89
C SER A 179 -17.65 3.24 11.08
N SER A 180 -17.22 1.98 10.98
CA SER A 180 -16.50 1.27 12.02
C SER A 180 -15.04 1.69 12.08
N VAL A 181 -14.38 1.75 10.91
CA VAL A 181 -12.91 1.72 10.86
C VAL A 181 -12.27 3.08 10.69
N THR A 182 -12.91 4.05 10.04
CA THR A 182 -12.23 5.32 9.68
C THR A 182 -13.13 6.55 9.85
N SER A 183 -12.60 7.72 9.54
CA SER A 183 -13.32 8.98 9.41
C SER A 183 -12.56 9.93 8.48
N PRO A 184 -13.23 10.94 7.90
CA PRO A 184 -12.55 11.94 7.07
C PRO A 184 -11.36 12.62 7.78
N ALA A 185 -11.46 12.84 9.08
CA ALA A 185 -10.41 13.48 9.87
C ALA A 185 -9.15 12.60 9.99
N ILE A 186 -9.30 11.29 10.20
CA ILE A 186 -8.16 10.36 10.26
C ILE A 186 -7.52 10.25 8.88
N LEU A 187 -8.33 10.08 7.83
CA LEU A 187 -7.87 10.02 6.45
C LEU A 187 -7.09 11.27 6.06
N GLY A 188 -7.58 12.46 6.41
CA GLY A 188 -6.91 13.74 6.15
C GLY A 188 -5.52 13.85 6.79
N LYS A 189 -5.34 13.34 8.02
CA LYS A 189 -4.02 13.29 8.68
C LYS A 189 -3.05 12.41 7.91
N PHE A 190 -3.49 11.22 7.50
CA PHE A 190 -2.67 10.28 6.72
C PHE A 190 -2.27 10.87 5.38
N ILE A 191 -3.22 11.42 4.62
CA ILE A 191 -2.92 12.06 3.31
C ILE A 191 -1.87 13.15 3.49
N LYS A 192 -2.04 14.05 4.48
CA LYS A 192 -1.10 15.15 4.71
C LYS A 192 0.31 14.65 5.04
N SER A 193 0.43 13.70 5.97
CA SER A 193 1.74 13.19 6.39
C SER A 193 2.39 12.34 5.29
N LEU A 194 1.64 11.45 4.65
CA LEU A 194 2.17 10.58 3.60
C LEU A 194 2.53 11.32 2.32
N SER A 195 1.85 12.42 1.97
CA SER A 195 2.30 13.29 0.88
C SER A 195 3.68 13.89 1.17
N LYS A 196 3.93 14.34 2.40
CA LYS A 196 5.25 14.89 2.77
C LYS A 196 6.33 13.81 2.79
N ALA A 197 6.05 12.67 3.41
CA ALA A 197 6.96 11.53 3.44
C ALA A 197 7.30 11.04 2.02
N ALA A 198 6.31 10.99 1.13
CA ALA A 198 6.51 10.60 -0.26
C ALA A 198 7.36 11.62 -1.04
N LEU A 199 7.14 12.93 -0.84
CA LEU A 199 8.00 13.96 -1.44
C LEU A 199 9.45 13.85 -0.97
N SER A 200 9.68 13.51 0.30
CA SER A 200 11.03 13.28 0.84
C SER A 200 11.68 11.98 0.35
N LEU A 201 10.94 11.08 -0.33
CA LEU A 201 11.48 9.81 -0.81
C LEU A 201 12.43 9.94 -2.00
N VAL A 202 12.41 11.09 -2.68
CA VAL A 202 13.14 11.40 -3.92
C VAL A 202 13.99 12.64 -3.82
#